data_AF-A0A7X9XC98-F1
#
_entry.id   AF-A0A7X9XC98-F1
#
_cell.length_a   1.000
_cell.length_b   1.000
_cell.length_c   1.000
_cell.angle_alpha   90.00
_cell.angle_beta   90.00
_cell.angle_gamma   90.00
#
_symmetry.space_group_name_H-M   'P 1'
#
loop_
_entity.id
_entity.type
_entity.pdbx_description
1 polymer ?
#
loop_
_entity_poly.entity_id
_entity_poly.type
_entity_poly.pdbx_seq_one_letter_code
_entity_poly.pdbx_strand_id
1 'polypeptide(L)'
;MLRSFLCIILLFTSITAFSQINFKGYVIGNTLPEDRVHTTKMSFAGHYGHFEASKNNQGLIHSVVFKPEKSGTPTLMTKAEVQKFITSLKHYFKVDMTREGQGKNGTFKGIHRDCHFIVNYTHQQFNYGSYYHINLIIHNPKLGTVSYLE
;
A
#
# COMPACT_ATOMS: atom_id res chain seq x y z
N MET A 1 -36.82 -20.32 -29.17
CA MET A 1 -36.22 -19.01 -28.83
C MET A 1 -35.80 -18.95 -27.34
N LEU A 2 -35.05 -19.94 -26.85
CA LEU A 2 -34.68 -20.07 -25.42
C LEU A 2 -33.16 -20.17 -25.21
N ARG A 3 -32.36 -19.90 -26.25
CA ARG A 3 -30.89 -19.95 -26.18
C ARG A 3 -30.23 -18.59 -25.98
N SER A 4 -30.93 -17.49 -26.28
CA SER A 4 -30.36 -16.14 -26.17
C SER A 4 -30.49 -15.50 -24.78
N PHE A 5 -31.37 -16.00 -23.90
CA PHE A 5 -31.54 -15.44 -22.55
C PHE A 5 -30.41 -15.82 -21.59
N LEU A 6 -29.70 -16.93 -21.83
CA LEU A 6 -28.61 -17.37 -20.96
C LEU A 6 -27.35 -16.49 -21.10
N CYS A 7 -27.15 -15.87 -22.27
CA CYS A 7 -26.00 -14.99 -22.52
C CYS A 7 -26.13 -13.62 -21.82
N ILE A 8 -27.37 -13.15 -21.57
CA ILE A 8 -27.60 -11.83 -20.93
C ILE A 8 -27.38 -11.92 -19.41
N ILE A 9 -27.64 -13.07 -18.79
CA ILE A 9 -27.42 -13.26 -17.34
C ILE A 9 -25.92 -13.39 -17.00
N LEU A 10 -25.11 -13.92 -17.92
CA LEU A 10 -23.64 -13.99 -17.77
C LEU A 10 -22.93 -12.64 -17.95
N LEU A 11 -23.60 -11.62 -18.48
CA LEU A 11 -23.04 -10.27 -18.65
C LEU A 11 -23.14 -9.40 -17.38
N PHE A 12 -23.98 -9.77 -16.41
CA PHE A 12 -24.20 -8.99 -15.19
C PHE A 12 -23.38 -9.44 -13.96
N THR A 13 -22.55 -10.48 -14.08
CA THR A 13 -21.62 -10.87 -13.02
C THR A 13 -20.16 -10.58 -13.41
N SER A 14 -19.93 -9.44 -14.07
CA SER A 14 -18.60 -8.82 -14.04
C SER A 14 -18.41 -8.16 -12.67
N ILE A 15 -18.35 -9.00 -11.63
CA ILE A 15 -17.85 -8.59 -10.33
C ILE A 15 -16.41 -8.16 -10.60
N THR A 16 -16.20 -6.86 -10.70
CA THR A 16 -14.89 -6.24 -10.83
C THR A 16 -14.09 -6.72 -9.63
N ALA A 17 -13.30 -7.77 -9.83
CA ALA A 17 -12.38 -8.30 -8.85
C ALA A 17 -11.26 -7.26 -8.69
N PHE A 18 -11.58 -6.17 -8.01
CA PHE A 18 -10.61 -5.14 -7.68
C PHE A 18 -9.49 -5.79 -6.88
N SER A 19 -8.30 -5.22 -7.04
CA SER A 19 -7.05 -5.58 -6.38
C SER A 19 -7.24 -5.86 -4.89
N GLN A 20 -7.51 -7.11 -4.52
CA GLN A 20 -7.68 -7.50 -3.12
C GLN A 20 -6.30 -7.52 -2.45
N ILE A 21 -5.85 -6.35 -2.02
CA ILE A 21 -4.78 -6.24 -1.04
C ILE A 21 -5.45 -5.96 0.29
N ASN A 22 -5.46 -6.97 1.16
CA ASN A 22 -6.11 -6.91 2.46
C ASN A 22 -5.09 -6.59 3.55
N PHE A 23 -5.21 -5.39 4.13
CA PHE A 23 -4.49 -5.03 5.34
C PHE A 23 -5.45 -5.11 6.52
N LYS A 24 -5.61 -6.26 7.20
CA LYS A 24 -6.48 -6.37 8.40
C LYS A 24 -7.90 -5.79 8.20
N GLY A 25 -8.48 -6.02 7.02
CA GLY A 25 -9.81 -5.57 6.63
C GLY A 25 -9.87 -4.22 5.91
N TYR A 26 -8.74 -3.54 5.69
CA TYR A 26 -8.62 -2.44 4.74
C TYR A 26 -8.29 -3.04 3.38
N VAL A 27 -9.32 -3.25 2.57
CA VAL A 27 -9.21 -3.85 1.23
C VAL A 27 -9.35 -2.75 0.18
N ILE A 28 -8.32 -2.54 -0.63
CA ILE A 28 -8.39 -1.58 -1.74
C ILE A 28 -9.50 -2.01 -2.70
N GLY A 29 -10.38 -1.07 -3.07
CA GLY A 29 -11.57 -1.33 -3.88
C GLY A 29 -12.83 -1.64 -3.08
N ASN A 30 -12.76 -1.78 -1.76
CA ASN A 30 -13.94 -1.99 -0.91
C ASN A 30 -14.30 -0.70 -0.15
N THR A 31 -15.56 -0.59 0.24
CA THR A 31 -15.98 0.44 1.20
C THR A 31 -15.35 0.17 2.57
N LEU A 32 -14.88 1.22 3.25
CA LEU A 32 -14.57 1.08 4.67
C LEU A 32 -15.90 1.07 5.44
N PRO A 33 -16.10 0.15 6.39
CA PRO A 33 -17.27 0.19 7.27
C PRO A 33 -17.40 1.54 7.96
N GLU A 34 -18.63 2.06 8.10
CA GLU A 34 -18.89 3.38 8.70
C GLU A 34 -18.32 3.53 10.12
N ASP A 35 -18.28 2.43 10.89
CA ASP A 35 -17.77 2.41 12.27
C ASP A 35 -16.25 2.19 12.38
N ARG A 36 -15.52 2.10 11.26
CA ARG A 36 -14.06 1.90 11.30
C ARG A 36 -13.32 3.21 11.13
N VAL A 37 -12.39 3.44 12.06
CA VAL A 37 -11.37 4.48 11.95
C VAL A 37 -10.59 4.27 10.65
N HIS A 38 -10.14 5.34 10.01
CA HIS A 38 -9.31 5.28 8.81
C HIS A 38 -7.88 4.77 9.07
N THR A 39 -7.55 4.46 10.31
CA THR A 39 -6.21 4.09 10.74
C THR A 39 -6.21 2.79 11.52
N THR A 40 -5.13 2.00 11.38
CA THR A 40 -4.94 0.78 12.18
C THR A 40 -3.48 0.60 12.55
N LYS A 41 -3.22 0.35 13.83
CA LYS A 41 -1.87 0.03 14.33
C LYS A 41 -1.50 -1.41 13.93
N MET A 42 -0.31 -1.57 13.40
CA MET A 42 0.19 -2.87 12.94
C MET A 42 1.72 -2.93 13.00
N SER A 43 2.25 -4.11 13.30
CA SER A 43 3.64 -4.42 13.00
C SER A 43 3.73 -4.89 11.55
N PHE A 44 4.51 -4.20 10.74
CA PHE A 44 4.76 -4.56 9.36
C PHE A 44 6.26 -4.78 9.13
N ALA A 45 6.62 -5.97 8.65
CA ALA A 45 8.02 -6.37 8.46
C ALA A 45 8.91 -6.16 9.70
N GLY A 46 8.37 -6.38 10.91
CA GLY A 46 9.10 -6.20 12.18
C GLY A 46 9.16 -4.77 12.70
N HIS A 47 8.57 -3.79 12.00
CA HIS A 47 8.50 -2.40 12.44
C HIS A 47 7.09 -2.03 12.91
N TYR A 48 7.01 -1.32 14.04
CA TYR A 48 5.76 -0.76 14.53
C TYR A 48 5.41 0.50 13.77
N GLY A 49 4.15 0.59 13.38
CA GLY A 49 3.57 1.76 12.76
C GLY A 49 2.07 1.65 12.68
N HIS A 50 1.47 2.50 11.86
CA HIS A 50 0.07 2.40 11.52
C HIS A 50 -0.14 2.54 10.02
N PHE A 51 -1.21 1.91 9.56
CA PHE A 51 -1.71 2.09 8.21
C PHE A 51 -2.84 3.11 8.23
N GLU A 52 -2.86 3.98 7.24
CA GLU A 52 -3.93 4.95 7.00
C GLU A 52 -4.57 4.65 5.65
N ALA A 53 -5.89 4.52 5.61
CA ALA A 53 -6.66 4.24 4.41
C ALA A 53 -7.41 5.49 3.94
N SER A 54 -7.23 5.84 2.67
CA SER A 54 -7.91 6.95 2.02
C SER A 54 -9.06 6.42 1.16
N LYS A 55 -10.17 7.18 1.14
CA LYS A 55 -11.37 6.86 0.36
C LYS A 55 -11.59 7.87 -0.76
N ASN A 56 -12.19 7.42 -1.84
CA ASN A 56 -12.72 8.32 -2.87
C ASN A 56 -14.13 8.81 -2.49
N ASN A 57 -14.73 9.62 -3.37
CA ASN A 57 -16.07 10.19 -3.17
C ASN A 57 -17.20 9.14 -3.08
N GLN A 58 -16.94 7.90 -3.49
CA GLN A 58 -17.89 6.78 -3.41
C GLN A 58 -17.69 5.95 -2.12
N GLY A 59 -16.78 6.36 -1.25
CA GLY A 59 -16.46 5.65 -0.01
C GLY A 59 -15.54 4.43 -0.18
N LEU A 60 -15.06 4.17 -1.41
CA LEU A 60 -14.14 3.06 -1.69
C LEU A 60 -12.72 3.42 -1.28
N ILE A 61 -12.04 2.49 -0.62
CA ILE A 61 -10.62 2.62 -0.28
C ILE A 61 -9.82 2.59 -1.58
N HIS A 62 -9.13 3.68 -1.90
CA HIS A 62 -8.27 3.77 -3.10
C HIS A 62 -6.77 3.69 -2.77
N SER A 63 -6.38 3.99 -1.53
CA SER A 63 -4.99 3.86 -1.09
C SER A 63 -4.85 3.49 0.38
N VAL A 64 -3.72 2.87 0.70
CA VAL A 64 -3.25 2.55 2.04
C VAL A 64 -1.80 3.01 2.19
N VAL A 65 -1.51 3.76 3.24
CA VAL A 65 -0.18 4.32 3.53
C VAL A 65 0.34 3.78 4.85
N PHE A 66 1.59 3.32 4.89
CA PHE A 66 2.26 2.93 6.14
C PHE A 66 3.05 4.10 6.69
N LYS A 67 2.79 4.43 7.95
CA LYS A 67 3.53 5.41 8.75
C LYS A 67 4.32 4.66 9.83
N PRO A 68 5.65 4.54 9.72
CA PRO A 68 6.47 3.87 10.73
C PRO A 68 6.60 4.78 11.97
N GLU A 69 5.75 4.55 12.97
CA GLU A 69 5.71 5.31 14.20
C GLU A 69 5.59 4.39 15.43
N LYS A 70 6.40 4.66 16.45
CA LYS A 70 6.35 3.97 17.73
C LYS A 70 6.09 5.00 18.82
N SER A 71 4.93 4.89 19.47
CA SER A 71 4.50 5.82 20.53
C SER A 71 4.47 7.29 20.10
N GLY A 72 4.09 7.57 18.84
CA GLY A 72 4.05 8.93 18.28
C GLY A 72 5.39 9.46 17.76
N THR A 73 6.47 8.68 17.91
CA THR A 73 7.78 9.04 17.38
C THR A 73 8.04 8.32 16.06
N PRO A 74 8.41 9.04 14.98
CA PRO A 74 8.84 8.42 13.73
C PRO A 74 9.95 7.41 13.98
N THR A 75 9.77 6.20 13.48
CA THR A 75 10.76 5.12 13.60
C THR A 75 11.68 5.19 12.39
N LEU A 76 12.97 5.27 12.65
CA LEU A 76 14.00 5.19 11.62
C LEU A 76 14.47 3.75 11.46
N MET A 77 14.83 3.38 10.24
CA MET A 77 15.31 2.05 9.90
C MET A 77 16.77 2.09 9.50
N THR A 78 17.54 1.06 9.80
CA THR A 78 18.85 0.82 9.20
C THR A 78 18.70 0.39 7.74
N LYS A 79 19.77 0.46 6.94
CA LYS A 79 19.74 -0.01 5.54
C LYS A 79 19.32 -1.48 5.42
N ALA A 80 19.75 -2.33 6.35
CA ALA A 80 19.39 -3.76 6.35
C ALA A 80 17.90 -3.96 6.63
N GLU A 81 17.32 -3.17 7.52
CA GLU A 81 15.88 -3.19 7.82
C GLU A 81 15.05 -2.70 6.64
N VAL A 82 15.49 -1.66 5.93
CA VAL A 82 14.85 -1.25 4.66
C VAL A 82 14.81 -2.41 3.68
N GLN A 83 15.94 -3.13 3.50
CA GLN A 83 15.97 -4.26 2.58
C GLN A 83 15.03 -5.39 3.03
N LYS A 84 14.96 -5.69 4.34
CA LYS A 84 14.00 -6.67 4.88
C LYS A 84 12.56 -6.24 4.64
N PHE A 85 12.25 -4.95 4.86
CA PHE A 85 10.94 -4.37 4.60
C PHE A 85 10.50 -4.56 3.14
N ILE A 86 11.39 -4.24 2.19
CA ILE A 86 11.13 -4.47 0.76
C ILE A 86 10.94 -5.96 0.47
N THR A 87 11.79 -6.85 1.01
CA THR A 87 11.64 -8.30 0.83
C THR A 87 10.31 -8.82 1.37
N SER A 88 9.86 -8.33 2.53
CA SER A 88 8.55 -8.68 3.09
C SER A 88 7.41 -8.23 2.18
N LEU A 89 7.48 -7.04 1.58
CA LEU A 89 6.48 -6.60 0.60
C LEU A 89 6.40 -7.55 -0.60
N LYS A 90 7.56 -7.89 -1.18
CA LYS A 90 7.63 -8.86 -2.28
C LYS A 90 7.01 -10.19 -1.89
N HIS A 91 7.28 -10.67 -0.68
CA HIS A 91 6.78 -11.96 -0.20
C HIS A 91 5.26 -11.97 0.07
N TYR A 92 4.75 -11.00 0.83
CA TYR A 92 3.35 -10.98 1.27
C TYR A 92 2.39 -10.57 0.16
N PHE A 93 2.81 -9.64 -0.70
CA PHE A 93 1.95 -9.11 -1.77
C PHE A 93 2.26 -9.68 -3.15
N LYS A 94 3.26 -10.57 -3.26
CA LYS A 94 3.70 -11.15 -4.54
C LYS A 94 3.92 -10.06 -5.60
N VAL A 95 4.54 -8.97 -5.15
CA VAL A 95 4.84 -7.80 -5.96
C VAL A 95 6.32 -7.79 -6.25
N ASP A 96 6.70 -7.71 -7.52
CA ASP A 96 8.08 -7.42 -7.87
C ASP A 96 8.33 -5.92 -7.73
N MET A 97 9.36 -5.59 -6.96
CA MET A 97 9.74 -4.20 -6.73
C MET A 97 11.13 -3.93 -7.30
N THR A 98 11.20 -2.88 -8.10
CA THR A 98 12.40 -2.34 -8.73
C THR A 98 12.82 -1.07 -8.02
N ARG A 99 14.11 -0.90 -7.80
CA ARG A 99 14.66 0.31 -7.20
C ARG A 99 14.87 1.38 -8.28
N GLU A 100 14.30 2.55 -8.06
CA GLU A 100 14.56 3.77 -8.81
C GLU A 100 15.36 4.75 -7.92
N GLY A 101 16.41 5.35 -8.50
CA GLY A 101 17.26 6.33 -7.82
C GLY A 101 18.70 5.88 -7.60
N GLN A 102 19.61 6.84 -7.61
CA GLN A 102 21.03 6.64 -7.30
C GLN A 102 21.38 7.28 -5.95
N GLY A 103 22.35 6.72 -5.25
CA GLY A 103 22.80 7.25 -3.95
C GLY A 103 22.06 6.66 -2.74
N LYS A 104 22.04 7.41 -1.62
CA LYS A 104 21.54 6.96 -0.32
C LYS A 104 20.01 7.03 -0.21
N ASN A 105 19.35 7.94 -0.91
CA ASN A 105 17.89 7.97 -1.01
C ASN A 105 17.43 7.04 -2.14
N GLY A 106 16.14 6.72 -2.14
CA GLY A 106 15.56 6.06 -3.30
C GLY A 106 14.10 5.73 -3.13
N THR A 107 13.57 5.16 -4.21
CA THR A 107 12.19 4.71 -4.28
C THR A 107 12.19 3.29 -4.80
N PHE A 108 11.43 2.40 -4.16
CA PHE A 108 11.09 1.13 -4.77
C PHE A 108 9.68 1.22 -5.34
N LYS A 109 9.53 0.88 -6.62
CA LYS A 109 8.23 0.78 -7.27
C LYS A 109 7.93 -0.65 -7.63
N GLY A 110 6.70 -1.06 -7.43
CA GLY A 110 6.21 -2.36 -7.85
C GLY A 110 4.75 -2.28 -8.25
N ILE A 111 4.32 -3.21 -9.09
CA ILE A 111 2.93 -3.31 -9.52
C ILE A 111 2.47 -4.73 -9.24
N HIS A 112 1.34 -4.86 -8.57
CA HIS A 112 0.65 -6.15 -8.45
C HIS A 112 -0.83 -5.94 -8.73
N ARG A 113 -1.29 -6.55 -9.84
CA ARG A 113 -2.62 -6.29 -10.43
C ARG A 113 -2.78 -4.79 -10.72
N ASP A 114 -3.89 -4.19 -10.30
CA ASP A 114 -4.19 -2.76 -10.45
C ASP A 114 -3.58 -1.89 -9.34
N CYS A 115 -2.80 -2.46 -8.41
CA CYS A 115 -2.21 -1.70 -7.32
C CYS A 115 -0.74 -1.37 -7.59
N HIS A 116 -0.43 -0.11 -7.40
CA HIS A 116 0.92 0.43 -7.42
C HIS A 116 1.45 0.48 -6.00
N PHE A 117 2.64 -0.07 -5.80
CA PHE A 117 3.40 -0.03 -4.56
C PHE A 117 4.55 0.95 -4.75
N ILE A 118 4.67 1.91 -3.84
CA ILE A 118 5.72 2.91 -3.85
C ILE A 118 6.30 2.97 -2.44
N VAL A 119 7.58 2.64 -2.29
CA VAL A 119 8.30 2.77 -1.02
C VAL A 119 9.39 3.80 -1.20
N ASN A 120 9.16 4.98 -0.63
CA ASN A 120 10.16 6.03 -0.56
C ASN A 120 11.00 5.85 0.70
N TYR A 121 12.31 6.02 0.57
CA TYR A 121 13.20 5.98 1.70
C TYR A 121 14.24 7.10 1.64
N THR A 122 14.39 7.80 2.76
CA THR A 122 15.21 9.01 2.88
C THR A 122 16.28 8.80 3.94
N HIS A 123 17.54 8.90 3.53
CA HIS A 123 18.70 8.80 4.40
C HIS A 123 18.77 9.99 5.35
N GLN A 124 19.13 9.70 6.59
CA GLN A 124 19.42 10.65 7.65
C GLN A 124 20.71 10.25 8.35
N GLN A 125 21.66 11.18 8.44
CA GLN A 125 22.94 10.98 9.11
C GLN A 125 22.85 11.52 10.54
N PHE A 126 23.26 10.70 11.49
CA PHE A 126 23.41 11.06 12.89
C PHE A 126 24.84 10.74 13.35
N ASN A 127 25.25 11.29 14.49
CA ASN A 127 26.57 11.06 15.07
C ASN A 127 26.81 9.58 15.42
N TYR A 128 25.74 8.82 15.66
CA TYR A 128 25.77 7.41 16.07
C TYR A 128 25.38 6.45 14.94
N GLY A 129 25.14 6.93 13.71
CA GLY A 129 24.84 6.04 12.58
C GLY A 129 24.07 6.69 11.43
N SER A 130 23.86 5.89 10.38
CA SER A 130 23.03 6.22 9.22
C SER A 130 21.71 5.48 9.30
N TYR A 131 20.61 6.23 9.27
CA TYR A 131 19.26 5.68 9.31
C TYR A 131 18.41 6.20 8.16
N TYR A 132 17.23 5.64 8.01
CA TYR A 132 16.34 5.90 6.90
C TYR A 132 14.92 6.07 7.40
N HIS A 133 14.28 7.16 6.98
CA HIS A 133 12.84 7.30 7.07
C HIS A 133 12.19 6.51 5.92
N ILE A 134 11.11 5.80 6.19
CA ILE A 134 10.40 4.97 5.21
C ILE A 134 8.97 5.41 5.10
N ASN A 135 8.47 5.53 3.87
CA ASN A 135 7.06 5.75 3.59
C ASN A 135 6.62 4.78 2.49
N LEU A 136 5.66 3.92 2.80
CA LEU A 136 5.04 3.00 1.84
C LEU A 136 3.66 3.52 1.49
N ILE A 137 3.39 3.63 0.20
CA ILE A 137 2.10 3.96 -0.38
C ILE A 137 1.69 2.81 -1.29
N ILE A 138 0.46 2.35 -1.10
CA ILE A 138 -0.16 1.36 -1.98
C ILE A 138 -1.45 1.97 -2.48
N HIS A 139 -1.61 2.12 -3.78
CA HIS A 139 -2.80 2.75 -4.34
C HIS A 139 -3.27 2.09 -5.62
N ASN A 140 -4.56 2.20 -5.89
CA ASN A 140 -5.12 1.81 -7.18
C ASN A 140 -5.49 3.09 -7.97
N PRO A 141 -4.74 3.44 -9.02
CA PRO A 141 -4.97 4.67 -9.77
C PRO A 141 -6.33 4.70 -10.48
N LYS A 142 -6.98 3.56 -10.69
CA LYS A 142 -8.33 3.50 -11.28
C LYS A 142 -9.42 3.97 -10.31
N LEU A 143 -9.13 3.99 -9.00
CA LEU A 143 -10.09 4.34 -7.95
C LEU A 143 -9.90 5.76 -7.40
N GLY A 144 -8.79 6.43 -7.73
CA GLY A 144 -8.47 7.79 -7.32
C GLY A 144 -6.98 8.10 -7.45
N THR A 145 -6.64 9.39 -7.44
CA THR A 145 -5.25 9.87 -7.35
C THR A 145 -4.79 9.93 -5.91
N VAL A 146 -3.48 9.83 -5.68
CA VAL A 146 -2.87 10.03 -4.36
C VAL A 146 -2.24 11.41 -4.36
N SER A 147 -2.66 12.28 -3.45
CA SER A 147 -2.26 13.70 -3.38
C SER A 147 -0.76 13.95 -3.13
N TYR A 148 0.02 12.92 -2.81
CA TYR A 148 1.46 13.01 -2.56
C TYR A 148 2.32 12.57 -3.77
N LEU A 149 1.69 12.30 -4.92
CA LEU A 149 2.36 11.88 -6.16
C LEU A 149 2.33 12.96 -7.26
N GLU A 150 1.83 14.16 -6.96
CA GLU A 150 1.92 15.35 -7.81
C GLU A 150 3.18 16.16 -7.48
#